data_AF-A0A963MZN3-F1
#
_entry.id   AF-A0A963MZN3-F1
#
_cell.length_a   1.000
_cell.length_b   1.000
_cell.length_c   1.000
_cell.angle_alpha   90.00
_cell.angle_beta   90.00
_cell.angle_gamma   90.00
#
_symmetry.space_group_name_H-M   'P 1'
#
loop_
_entity.id
_entity.type
_entity.pdbx_description
1 polymer ?
#
loop_
_entity_poly.entity_id
_entity_poly.type
_entity_poly.pdbx_seq_one_letter_code
_entity_poly.pdbx_strand_id
1 'polypeptide(L)'
;MTNPLLDFSALPRFDQIKPEHVRPAIEQVLGELRGLVGELQALPEPSWDTFVAPLEERGEALDRSWGVVAHLHGVMDVPDWRNAYNEMLPEVTRFYAELGQNLALFGQYRKIFEGREFATLTPARQRIIENAVRDFRLSGAELPDEQKPRFQAIQERLSALGAKFSENLLDATNAHAEWIEDAAQLGGLPEDVVAAARAAAEKDGREGWKFTLHMPSYLPVMQYAEDRGLRERMYRAYGTRASEFGKAEWDNG
;
A
#
# COMPACT_ATOMS: atom_id res chain seq x y z
N MET A 1 1.10 26.85 -8.41
CA MET A 1 -0.08 25.98 -8.46
C MET A 1 -0.08 25.14 -7.20
N THR A 2 -1.22 24.99 -6.54
CA THR A 2 -1.36 24.11 -5.37
C THR A 2 -1.14 22.66 -5.81
N ASN A 3 -0.37 21.90 -5.05
CA ASN A 3 -0.12 20.48 -5.33
C ASN A 3 -1.45 19.71 -5.28
N PRO A 4 -1.84 18.93 -6.32
CA PRO A 4 -3.14 18.27 -6.37
C PRO A 4 -3.33 17.18 -5.30
N LEU A 5 -2.25 16.66 -4.70
CA LEU A 5 -2.32 15.74 -3.55
C LEU A 5 -2.75 16.45 -2.25
N LEU A 6 -2.73 17.78 -2.23
CA LEU A 6 -3.11 18.62 -1.09
C LEU A 6 -4.43 19.36 -1.32
N ASP A 7 -5.12 19.09 -2.44
CA ASP A 7 -6.47 19.62 -2.70
C ASP A 7 -7.52 18.61 -2.25
N PHE A 8 -8.09 18.88 -1.08
CA PHE A 8 -9.08 18.03 -0.43
C PHE A 8 -10.53 18.46 -0.67
N SER A 9 -10.77 19.45 -1.54
CA SER A 9 -12.09 20.07 -1.73
C SER A 9 -13.11 19.15 -2.43
N ALA A 10 -12.65 18.06 -3.05
CA ALA A 10 -13.47 17.13 -3.82
C ALA A 10 -12.83 15.72 -3.79
N LEU A 11 -13.32 14.85 -4.68
CA LEU A 11 -12.66 13.57 -4.97
C LEU A 11 -11.23 13.78 -5.51
N PRO A 12 -10.30 12.83 -5.29
CA PRO A 12 -8.95 12.92 -5.84
C PRO A 12 -8.96 13.10 -7.37
N ARG A 13 -8.24 14.11 -7.85
CA ARG A 13 -8.10 14.41 -9.29
C ARG A 13 -6.98 13.58 -9.90
N PHE A 14 -7.20 12.27 -10.03
CA PHE A 14 -6.19 11.31 -10.51
C PHE A 14 -5.57 11.69 -11.86
N ASP A 15 -6.32 12.36 -12.73
CA ASP A 15 -5.87 12.87 -14.04
C ASP A 15 -4.80 13.98 -13.93
N GLN A 16 -4.71 14.66 -12.78
CA GLN A 16 -3.77 15.76 -12.53
C GLN A 16 -2.61 15.35 -11.62
N ILE A 17 -2.71 14.19 -10.99
CA ILE A 17 -1.71 13.70 -10.03
C ILE A 17 -0.60 12.99 -10.79
N LYS A 18 0.65 13.32 -10.44
CA LYS A 18 1.85 12.82 -11.11
C LYS A 18 2.91 12.42 -10.09
N PRO A 19 3.86 11.53 -10.44
CA PRO A 19 4.93 11.11 -9.55
C PRO A 19 5.72 12.28 -8.92
N GLU A 20 6.02 13.33 -9.69
CA GLU A 20 6.76 14.50 -9.20
C GLU A 20 6.04 15.31 -8.10
N HIS A 21 4.74 15.09 -7.92
CA HIS A 21 3.96 15.73 -6.85
C HIS A 21 4.13 15.05 -5.49
N VAL A 22 4.59 13.79 -5.45
CA VAL A 22 4.57 12.95 -4.25
C VAL A 22 5.48 13.50 -3.15
N ARG A 23 6.79 13.57 -3.40
CA ARG A 23 7.77 14.07 -2.42
C ARG A 23 7.36 15.41 -1.80
N PRO A 24 7.11 16.49 -2.57
CA PRO A 24 6.79 17.79 -1.98
C PRO A 24 5.47 17.79 -1.19
N ALA A 25 4.45 17.04 -1.60
CA ALA A 25 3.20 16.93 -0.85
C ALA A 25 3.41 16.22 0.49
N ILE A 26 4.08 15.06 0.46
CA ILE A 26 4.25 14.22 1.65
C ILE A 26 5.20 14.87 2.64
N GLU A 27 6.31 15.48 2.20
CA GLU A 27 7.21 16.23 3.09
C GLU A 27 6.49 17.38 3.79
N GLN A 28 5.64 18.12 3.07
CA GLN A 28 4.85 19.21 3.66
C GLN A 28 3.91 18.68 4.75
N VAL A 29 3.10 17.67 4.45
CA VAL A 29 2.13 17.11 5.40
C VAL A 29 2.82 16.51 6.62
N LEU A 30 3.92 15.78 6.43
CA LEU A 30 4.72 15.25 7.54
C LEU A 30 5.28 16.36 8.43
N GLY A 31 5.74 17.47 7.83
CA GLY A 31 6.21 18.63 8.58
C GLY A 31 5.11 19.29 9.42
N GLU A 32 3.94 19.52 8.81
CA GLU A 32 2.77 20.10 9.48
C GLU A 32 2.28 19.22 10.64
N LEU A 33 2.27 17.89 10.46
CA LEU A 33 1.88 16.94 11.50
C LEU A 33 2.91 16.82 12.62
N ARG A 34 4.21 16.86 12.32
CA ARG A 34 5.23 16.92 13.38
C ARG A 34 5.07 18.17 14.24
N GLY A 35 4.76 19.31 13.62
CA GLY A 35 4.39 20.54 14.34
C GLY A 35 3.17 20.35 15.24
N LEU A 36 2.09 19.78 14.70
CA LEU A 36 0.86 19.46 15.46
C LEU A 36 1.15 18.62 16.69
N VAL A 37 1.88 17.52 16.51
CA VAL A 37 2.21 16.59 17.59
C VAL A 37 3.03 17.29 18.65
N GLY A 38 3.96 18.16 18.26
CA GLY A 38 4.75 18.98 19.19
C GLY A 38 3.90 19.90 20.08
N GLU A 39 2.85 20.50 19.52
CA GLU A 39 1.88 21.33 20.26
C GLU A 39 1.02 20.48 21.19
N LEU A 40 0.41 19.41 20.65
CA LEU A 40 -0.58 18.60 21.36
C LEU A 40 0.00 17.77 22.50
N GLN A 41 1.21 17.26 22.35
CA GLN A 41 1.85 16.42 23.37
C GLN A 41 2.11 17.19 24.68
N ALA A 42 2.12 18.53 24.65
CA ALA A 42 2.38 19.39 25.79
C ALA A 42 1.11 20.03 26.40
N LEU A 43 -0.09 19.63 25.97
CA LEU A 43 -1.33 20.19 26.52
C LEU A 43 -1.48 19.89 28.02
N PRO A 44 -1.74 20.90 28.88
CA PRO A 44 -1.96 20.68 30.30
C PRO A 44 -3.20 19.81 30.57
N GLU A 45 -4.32 20.17 29.94
CA GLU A 45 -5.63 19.54 30.09
C GLU A 45 -6.17 19.14 28.70
N PRO A 46 -5.81 17.94 28.19
CA PRO A 46 -6.34 17.47 26.91
C PRO A 46 -7.82 17.11 27.05
N SER A 47 -8.60 17.42 26.02
CA SER A 47 -9.99 17.00 25.89
C SER A 47 -10.28 16.45 24.50
N TRP A 48 -11.49 15.93 24.26
CA TRP A 48 -11.88 15.55 22.90
C TRP A 48 -11.68 16.71 21.92
N ASP A 49 -12.21 17.89 22.24
CA ASP A 49 -12.24 19.04 21.32
C ASP A 49 -10.87 19.74 21.18
N THR A 50 -9.99 19.65 22.18
CA THR A 50 -8.69 20.36 22.18
C THR A 50 -7.51 19.47 21.78
N PHE A 51 -7.67 18.15 21.83
CA PHE A 51 -6.60 17.19 21.56
C PHE A 51 -6.98 16.16 20.51
N VAL A 52 -8.04 15.36 20.73
CA VAL A 52 -8.39 14.25 19.82
C VAL A 52 -8.88 14.77 18.48
N ALA A 53 -9.89 15.65 18.46
CA ALA A 53 -10.47 16.15 17.22
C ALA A 53 -9.44 16.91 16.35
N PRO A 54 -8.61 17.83 16.89
CA PRO A 54 -7.58 18.48 16.08
C PRO A 54 -6.53 17.50 15.51
N LEU A 55 -6.16 16.46 16.26
CA LEU A 55 -5.23 15.44 15.78
C LEU A 55 -5.81 14.63 14.63
N GLU A 56 -7.06 14.18 14.77
CA GLU A 56 -7.77 13.41 13.74
C GLU A 56 -8.01 14.25 12.47
N GLU A 57 -8.55 15.46 12.62
CA GLU A 57 -8.91 16.33 11.49
C GLU A 57 -7.70 16.75 10.66
N ARG A 58 -6.58 17.11 11.32
CA ARG A 58 -5.35 17.48 10.60
C ARG A 58 -4.56 16.26 10.16
N GLY A 59 -4.61 15.16 10.92
CA GLY A 59 -4.01 13.86 10.59
C GLY A 59 -4.53 13.27 9.28
N GLU A 60 -5.81 13.49 8.99
CA GLU A 60 -6.48 13.04 7.77
C GLU A 60 -5.74 13.45 6.48
N ALA A 61 -5.02 14.59 6.49
CA ALA A 61 -4.25 15.05 5.34
C ALA A 61 -3.19 14.03 4.89
N LEU A 62 -2.53 13.34 5.83
CA LEU A 62 -1.53 12.31 5.50
C LEU A 62 -2.22 11.08 4.94
N ASP A 63 -3.28 10.61 5.58
CA ASP A 63 -4.00 9.42 5.14
C ASP A 63 -4.59 9.61 3.74
N ARG A 64 -5.14 10.79 3.45
CA ARG A 64 -5.70 11.10 2.13
C ARG A 64 -4.63 11.24 1.05
N SER A 65 -3.54 11.96 1.33
CA SER A 65 -2.48 12.16 0.36
C SER A 65 -1.71 10.87 0.11
N TRP A 66 -1.25 10.19 1.16
CA TRP A 66 -0.51 8.94 1.05
C TRP A 66 -1.37 7.79 0.54
N GLY A 67 -2.65 7.72 0.92
CA GLY A 67 -3.59 6.73 0.42
C GLY A 67 -3.76 6.79 -1.10
N VAL A 68 -3.77 7.99 -1.69
CA VAL A 68 -3.80 8.17 -3.16
C VAL A 68 -2.50 7.68 -3.80
N VAL A 69 -1.35 7.98 -3.21
CA VAL A 69 -0.04 7.52 -3.72
C VAL A 69 0.06 6.00 -3.66
N ALA A 70 -0.32 5.39 -2.53
CA ALA A 70 -0.34 3.95 -2.36
C ALA A 70 -1.33 3.26 -3.31
N HIS A 71 -2.49 3.87 -3.57
CA HIS A 71 -3.44 3.37 -4.56
C HIS A 71 -2.84 3.40 -5.97
N LEU A 72 -2.24 4.51 -6.39
CA LEU A 72 -1.61 4.65 -7.71
C LEU A 72 -0.44 3.68 -7.88
N HIS A 73 0.36 3.47 -6.85
CA HIS A 73 1.35 2.40 -6.84
C HIS A 73 0.70 1.02 -7.02
N GLY A 74 -0.47 0.75 -6.41
CA GLY A 74 -1.16 -0.52 -6.55
C GLY A 74 -1.85 -0.78 -7.91
N VAL A 75 -2.28 0.27 -8.62
CA VAL A 75 -3.06 0.12 -9.87
C VAL A 75 -2.33 0.62 -11.13
N MET A 76 -1.24 1.37 -10.95
CA MET A 76 -0.43 1.97 -12.01
C MET A 76 1.06 1.86 -11.66
N ASP A 77 1.50 0.65 -11.31
CA ASP A 77 2.89 0.35 -10.95
C ASP A 77 3.82 0.39 -12.16
N VAL A 78 4.17 1.60 -12.58
CA VAL A 78 5.19 1.90 -13.61
C VAL A 78 6.42 2.52 -12.94
N PRO A 79 7.61 2.49 -13.58
CA PRO A 79 8.86 2.90 -12.94
C PRO A 79 8.79 4.24 -12.20
N ASP A 80 8.17 5.27 -12.80
CA ASP A 80 8.09 6.59 -12.17
C ASP A 80 7.21 6.58 -10.91
N TRP A 81 6.09 5.86 -10.91
CA TRP A 81 5.21 5.71 -9.75
C TRP A 81 5.85 4.86 -8.65
N ARG A 82 6.51 3.76 -9.02
CA ARG A 82 7.27 2.91 -8.10
C ARG A 82 8.38 3.68 -7.40
N ASN A 83 9.14 4.48 -8.16
CA ASN A 83 10.22 5.31 -7.63
C ASN A 83 9.67 6.36 -6.65
N ALA A 84 8.61 7.09 -7.02
CA ALA A 84 8.02 8.11 -6.16
C ALA A 84 7.45 7.53 -4.86
N TYR A 85 6.84 6.34 -4.91
CA TYR A 85 6.36 5.62 -3.73
C TYR A 85 7.53 5.19 -2.83
N ASN A 86 8.52 4.48 -3.38
CA ASN A 86 9.66 3.96 -2.62
C ASN A 86 10.56 5.04 -2.02
N GLU A 87 10.63 6.20 -2.66
CA GLU A 87 11.37 7.36 -2.17
C GLU A 87 10.78 7.92 -0.87
N MET A 88 9.44 7.92 -0.74
CA MET A 88 8.75 8.49 0.42
C MET A 88 8.30 7.46 1.46
N LEU A 89 8.20 6.18 1.10
CA LEU A 89 7.78 5.11 2.01
C LEU A 89 8.59 5.09 3.33
N PRO A 90 9.94 5.19 3.33
CA PRO A 90 10.70 5.20 4.58
C PRO A 90 10.36 6.35 5.51
N GLU A 91 10.10 7.54 4.97
CA GLU A 91 9.78 8.73 5.77
C GLU A 91 8.37 8.63 6.38
N VAL A 92 7.41 8.08 5.62
CA VAL A 92 6.05 7.83 6.11
C VAL A 92 6.05 6.74 7.18
N THR A 93 6.72 5.61 6.95
CA THR A 93 6.85 4.53 7.94
C THR A 93 7.50 5.04 9.22
N ARG A 94 8.56 5.83 9.10
CA ARG A 94 9.24 6.43 10.24
C ARG A 94 8.32 7.35 11.03
N PHE A 95 7.58 8.22 10.36
CA PHE A 95 6.63 9.12 11.01
C PHE A 95 5.56 8.35 11.81
N TYR A 96 4.94 7.30 11.25
CA TYR A 96 3.97 6.50 12.00
C TYR A 96 4.61 5.74 13.18
N ALA A 97 5.84 5.25 13.04
CA ALA A 97 6.58 4.63 14.14
C ALA A 97 6.88 5.64 15.26
N GLU A 98 7.37 6.84 14.91
CA GLU A 98 7.60 7.95 15.84
C GLU A 98 6.31 8.34 16.57
N LEU A 99 5.20 8.48 15.83
CA LEU A 99 3.89 8.81 16.38
C LEU A 99 3.42 7.72 17.35
N GLY A 100 3.42 6.46 16.94
CA GLY A 100 2.98 5.32 17.74
C GLY A 100 3.85 5.05 18.97
N GLN A 101 5.11 5.50 18.98
CA GLN A 101 6.02 5.39 20.12
C GLN A 101 6.10 6.66 20.98
N ASN A 102 5.37 7.71 20.63
CA ASN A 102 5.37 8.96 21.38
C ASN A 102 4.64 8.81 22.73
N LEU A 103 5.42 8.61 23.79
CA LEU A 103 4.91 8.46 25.16
C LEU A 103 4.15 9.68 25.67
N ALA A 104 4.54 10.89 25.27
CA ALA A 104 3.85 12.11 25.70
C ALA A 104 2.45 12.17 25.08
N LEU A 105 2.34 11.87 23.78
CA LEU A 105 1.06 11.80 23.07
C LEU A 105 0.16 10.69 23.61
N PHE A 106 0.73 9.51 23.87
CA PHE A 106 0.02 8.42 24.53
C PHE A 106 -0.49 8.81 25.93
N GLY A 107 0.31 9.56 26.68
CA GLY A 107 -0.08 10.12 27.97
C GLY A 107 -1.29 11.05 27.88
N GLN A 108 -1.41 11.86 26.83
CA GLN A 108 -2.58 12.72 26.61
C GLN A 108 -3.86 11.90 26.36
N TYR A 109 -3.79 10.84 25.52
CA TYR A 109 -4.91 9.91 25.35
C TYR A 109 -5.30 9.22 26.65
N ARG A 110 -4.32 8.78 27.45
CA ARG A 110 -4.59 8.15 28.75
C ARG A 110 -5.27 9.09 29.74
N LYS A 111 -4.87 10.36 29.81
CA LYS A 111 -5.53 11.36 30.67
C LYS A 111 -7.01 11.49 30.34
N ILE A 112 -7.37 11.51 29.05
CA ILE A 112 -8.78 11.56 28.64
C ILE A 112 -9.46 10.25 29.02
N PHE A 113 -8.89 9.11 28.64
CA PHE A 113 -9.45 7.77 28.87
C PHE A 113 -9.73 7.47 30.36
N GLU A 114 -8.82 7.87 31.25
CA GLU A 114 -8.94 7.68 32.71
C GLU A 114 -9.71 8.84 33.38
N GLY A 115 -10.01 9.90 32.63
CA GLY A 115 -10.62 11.13 33.11
C GLY A 115 -12.15 11.07 33.17
N ARG A 116 -12.74 12.07 33.82
CA ARG A 116 -14.21 12.20 33.96
C ARG A 116 -14.91 12.47 32.62
N GLU A 117 -14.24 13.17 31.70
CA GLU A 117 -14.80 13.51 30.38
C GLU A 117 -15.17 12.24 29.60
N PHE A 118 -14.35 11.17 29.66
CA PHE A 118 -14.57 9.95 28.88
C PHE A 118 -15.97 9.36 29.07
N ALA A 119 -16.48 9.33 30.31
CA ALA A 119 -17.82 8.84 30.63
C ALA A 119 -18.95 9.71 30.04
N THR A 120 -18.65 10.95 29.65
CA THR A 120 -19.60 11.90 29.05
C THR A 120 -19.59 11.89 27.52
N LEU A 121 -18.55 11.30 26.92
CA LEU A 121 -18.41 11.20 25.46
C LEU A 121 -19.43 10.22 24.88
N THR A 122 -19.80 10.42 23.61
CA THR A 122 -20.62 9.46 22.87
C THR A 122 -19.89 8.11 22.73
N PRO A 123 -20.62 6.99 22.54
CA PRO A 123 -19.99 5.67 22.36
C PRO A 123 -18.97 5.61 21.22
N ALA A 124 -19.18 6.36 20.13
CA ALA A 124 -18.24 6.40 19.01
C ALA A 124 -16.92 7.07 19.41
N ARG A 125 -16.99 8.22 20.09
CA ARG A 125 -15.82 8.95 20.60
C ARG A 125 -15.04 8.13 21.66
N GLN A 126 -15.76 7.44 22.55
CA GLN A 126 -15.14 6.51 23.49
C GLN A 126 -14.35 5.41 22.76
N ARG A 127 -14.95 4.79 21.74
CA ARG A 127 -14.30 3.74 20.96
C ARG A 127 -13.05 4.23 20.22
N ILE A 128 -13.05 5.46 19.71
CA ILE A 128 -11.87 6.06 19.07
C ILE A 128 -10.72 6.15 20.08
N ILE A 129 -10.98 6.66 21.28
CA ILE A 129 -9.96 6.76 22.34
C ILE A 129 -9.48 5.37 22.80
N GLU A 130 -10.40 4.41 22.99
CA GLU A 130 -10.06 3.02 23.33
C GLU A 130 -9.12 2.38 22.31
N ASN A 131 -9.45 2.53 21.02
CA ASN A 131 -8.62 2.03 19.93
C ASN A 131 -7.26 2.71 19.91
N ALA A 132 -7.21 4.05 20.04
CA ALA A 132 -5.95 4.78 20.11
C ALA A 132 -5.06 4.26 21.24
N VAL A 133 -5.59 4.12 22.47
CA VAL A 133 -4.84 3.58 23.62
C VAL A 133 -4.31 2.18 23.35
N ARG A 134 -5.11 1.30 22.74
CA ARG A 134 -4.66 -0.04 22.30
C ARG A 134 -3.54 0.08 21.27
N ASP A 135 -3.69 0.93 20.27
CA ASP A 135 -2.79 1.01 19.12
C ASP A 135 -1.44 1.61 19.50
N PHE A 136 -1.37 2.55 20.45
CA PHE A 136 -0.10 2.98 21.07
C PHE A 136 0.64 1.82 21.73
N ARG A 137 -0.06 0.95 22.47
CA ARG A 137 0.56 -0.23 23.10
C ARG A 137 1.08 -1.21 22.05
N LEU A 138 0.29 -1.48 21.02
CA LEU A 138 0.71 -2.35 19.91
C LEU A 138 1.87 -1.75 19.10
N SER A 139 1.97 -0.43 19.05
CA SER A 139 3.10 0.31 18.46
C SER A 139 4.34 0.36 19.36
N GLY A 140 4.28 -0.24 20.55
CA GLY A 140 5.40 -0.33 21.46
C GLY A 140 5.70 0.97 22.21
N ALA A 141 4.72 1.86 22.42
CA ALA A 141 4.90 3.10 23.19
C ALA A 141 5.51 2.83 24.58
N GLU A 142 5.01 1.79 25.26
CA GLU A 142 5.44 1.39 26.62
C GLU A 142 6.69 0.48 26.64
N LEU A 143 7.37 0.28 25.50
CA LEU A 143 8.66 -0.42 25.49
C LEU A 143 9.72 0.40 26.22
N PRO A 144 10.71 -0.25 26.87
CA PRO A 144 11.91 0.44 27.34
C PRO A 144 12.61 1.21 26.22
N ASP A 145 13.19 2.36 26.52
CA ASP A 145 13.79 3.25 25.52
C ASP A 145 14.91 2.57 24.72
N GLU A 146 15.64 1.62 25.31
CA GLU A 146 16.65 0.82 24.62
C GLU A 146 16.08 -0.16 23.58
N GLN A 147 14.79 -0.49 23.64
CA GLN A 147 14.12 -1.40 22.71
C GLN A 147 13.42 -0.67 21.55
N LYS A 148 13.07 0.61 21.73
CA LYS A 148 12.37 1.40 20.70
C LYS A 148 13.13 1.49 19.36
N PRO A 149 14.46 1.72 19.32
CA PRO A 149 15.21 1.73 18.05
C PRO A 149 15.11 0.43 17.28
N ARG A 150 15.08 -0.72 17.98
CA ARG A 150 14.92 -2.03 17.35
C ARG A 150 13.53 -2.20 16.76
N PHE A 151 12.49 -1.76 17.47
CA PHE A 151 11.12 -1.81 16.95
C PHE A 151 10.98 -0.97 15.68
N GLN A 152 11.51 0.26 15.70
CA GLN A 152 11.49 1.14 14.52
C GLN A 152 12.21 0.50 13.33
N ALA A 153 13.41 -0.07 13.53
CA ALA A 153 14.14 -0.77 12.47
C ALA A 153 13.36 -1.98 11.91
N ILE A 154 12.57 -2.67 12.74
CA ILE A 154 11.69 -3.76 12.29
C ILE A 154 10.55 -3.21 11.43
N GLN A 155 9.89 -2.12 11.84
CA GLN A 155 8.80 -1.50 11.08
C GLN A 155 9.27 -1.01 9.70
N GLU A 156 10.42 -0.33 9.65
CA GLU A 156 11.06 0.13 8.42
C GLU A 156 11.38 -1.05 7.49
N ARG A 157 11.99 -2.11 8.04
CA ARG A 157 12.32 -3.31 7.27
C ARG A 157 11.07 -4.04 6.77
N LEU A 158 10.03 -4.18 7.59
CA LEU A 158 8.78 -4.83 7.19
C LEU A 158 8.08 -4.06 6.05
N SER A 159 8.05 -2.74 6.14
CA SER A 159 7.46 -1.89 5.09
C SER A 159 8.21 -2.03 3.77
N ALA A 160 9.55 -1.97 3.81
CA ALA A 160 10.39 -2.14 2.64
C ALA A 160 10.26 -3.55 2.01
N LEU A 161 10.23 -4.60 2.85
CA LEU A 161 10.03 -5.97 2.40
C LEU A 161 8.63 -6.17 1.79
N GLY A 162 7.59 -5.56 2.36
CA GLY A 162 6.24 -5.61 1.84
C GLY A 162 6.14 -5.01 0.44
N ALA A 163 6.70 -3.80 0.25
CA ALA A 163 6.78 -3.16 -1.06
C ALA A 163 7.53 -4.04 -2.07
N LYS A 164 8.74 -4.49 -1.71
CA LYS A 164 9.57 -5.35 -2.55
C LYS A 164 8.89 -6.66 -2.94
N PHE A 165 8.18 -7.29 -2.00
CA PHE A 165 7.43 -8.52 -2.24
C PHE A 165 6.36 -8.32 -3.32
N SER A 166 5.58 -7.25 -3.20
CA SER A 166 4.52 -6.90 -4.14
C SER A 166 5.08 -6.58 -5.54
N GLU A 167 6.15 -5.80 -5.62
CA GLU A 167 6.82 -5.45 -6.88
C GLU A 167 7.37 -6.69 -7.59
N ASN A 168 8.10 -7.54 -6.86
CA ASN A 168 8.65 -8.78 -7.38
C ASN A 168 7.56 -9.71 -7.95
N LEU A 169 6.44 -9.82 -7.23
CA LEU A 169 5.30 -10.64 -7.67
C LEU A 169 4.66 -10.10 -8.95
N LEU A 170 4.52 -8.77 -9.05
CA LEU A 170 3.99 -8.13 -10.24
C LEU A 170 4.95 -8.28 -11.42
N ASP A 171 6.24 -8.04 -11.22
CA ASP A 171 7.28 -8.18 -12.25
C ASP A 171 7.34 -9.63 -12.77
N ALA A 172 7.31 -10.62 -11.88
CA ALA A 172 7.24 -12.03 -12.26
C ALA A 172 5.96 -12.38 -13.04
N THR A 173 4.83 -11.77 -12.68
CA THR A 173 3.55 -11.95 -13.40
C THR A 173 3.62 -11.34 -14.81
N ASN A 174 4.16 -10.13 -14.93
CA ASN A 174 4.25 -9.38 -16.19
C ASN A 174 5.28 -9.96 -17.16
N ALA A 175 6.35 -10.57 -16.66
CA ALA A 175 7.43 -11.10 -17.48
C ALA A 175 7.07 -12.41 -18.21
N HIS A 176 6.06 -13.13 -17.74
CA HIS A 176 5.66 -14.39 -18.35
C HIS A 176 4.75 -14.16 -19.57
N ALA A 177 5.11 -14.82 -20.67
CA ALA A 177 4.30 -14.87 -21.88
C ALA A 177 4.37 -16.28 -22.47
N GLU A 178 3.22 -16.92 -22.59
CA GLU A 178 3.04 -18.21 -23.24
C GLU A 178 2.58 -17.95 -24.68
N TRP A 179 3.41 -18.34 -25.65
CA TRP A 179 3.18 -18.08 -27.07
C TRP A 179 2.67 -19.34 -27.75
N ILE A 180 1.53 -19.23 -28.43
CA ILE A 180 0.90 -20.32 -29.17
C ILE A 180 0.82 -19.90 -30.64
N GLU A 181 1.29 -20.75 -31.54
CA GLU A 181 1.23 -20.53 -32.99
C GLU A 181 0.23 -21.49 -33.67
N ASP A 182 0.02 -22.66 -33.09
CA ASP A 182 -0.90 -23.67 -33.60
C ASP A 182 -2.30 -23.50 -33.00
N ALA A 183 -3.26 -23.16 -33.85
CA ALA A 183 -4.66 -23.01 -33.47
C ALA A 183 -5.27 -24.29 -32.85
N ALA A 184 -4.72 -25.47 -33.16
CA ALA A 184 -5.19 -26.73 -32.58
C ALA A 184 -4.99 -26.80 -31.05
N GLN A 185 -4.04 -26.02 -30.49
CA GLN A 185 -3.77 -25.97 -29.05
C GLN A 185 -4.78 -25.10 -28.27
N LEU A 186 -5.72 -24.44 -28.97
CA LEU A 186 -6.71 -23.53 -28.38
C LEU A 186 -8.06 -24.21 -28.09
N GLY A 187 -8.18 -25.52 -28.35
CA GLY A 187 -9.40 -26.28 -28.13
C GLY A 187 -10.01 -26.07 -26.74
N GLY A 188 -11.32 -25.90 -26.68
CA GLY A 188 -12.10 -25.67 -25.46
C GLY A 188 -12.10 -24.24 -24.94
N LEU A 189 -11.13 -23.39 -25.31
CA LEU A 189 -11.08 -22.00 -24.84
C LEU A 189 -12.27 -21.18 -25.36
N PRO A 190 -12.86 -20.30 -24.52
CA PRO A 190 -13.87 -19.34 -24.95
C PRO A 190 -13.35 -18.40 -26.06
N GLU A 191 -14.22 -18.04 -27.01
CA GLU A 191 -13.83 -17.21 -28.17
C GLU A 191 -13.28 -15.83 -27.77
N ASP A 192 -13.83 -15.23 -26.72
CA ASP A 192 -13.38 -13.93 -26.19
C ASP A 192 -11.97 -14.01 -25.61
N VAL A 193 -11.63 -15.13 -24.96
CA VAL A 193 -10.27 -15.39 -24.45
C VAL A 193 -9.28 -15.57 -25.58
N VAL A 194 -9.65 -16.31 -26.63
CA VAL A 194 -8.83 -16.49 -27.83
C VAL A 194 -8.61 -15.15 -28.54
N ALA A 195 -9.66 -14.33 -28.69
CA ALA A 195 -9.56 -13.00 -29.28
C ALA A 195 -8.65 -12.07 -28.46
N ALA A 196 -8.77 -12.09 -27.13
CA ALA A 196 -7.92 -11.30 -26.24
C ALA A 196 -6.44 -11.72 -26.33
N ALA A 197 -6.17 -13.02 -26.38
CA ALA A 197 -4.80 -13.54 -26.55
C ALA A 197 -4.20 -13.17 -27.92
N ARG A 198 -5.03 -13.14 -28.98
CA ARG A 198 -4.60 -12.68 -30.31
C ARG A 198 -4.24 -11.18 -30.30
N ALA A 199 -5.12 -10.35 -29.76
CA ALA A 199 -4.88 -8.91 -29.64
C ALA A 199 -3.64 -8.60 -28.78
N ALA A 200 -3.38 -9.39 -27.73
CA ALA A 200 -2.18 -9.28 -26.91
C ALA A 200 -0.89 -9.63 -27.69
N ALA A 201 -0.93 -10.61 -28.60
CA ALA A 201 0.20 -10.93 -29.47
C ALA A 201 0.45 -9.82 -30.51
N GLU A 202 -0.61 -9.30 -31.12
CA GLU A 202 -0.54 -8.22 -32.10
C GLU A 202 0.04 -6.92 -31.51
N LYS A 203 -0.31 -6.61 -30.25
CA LYS A 203 0.27 -5.47 -29.51
C LYS A 203 1.79 -5.58 -29.36
N ASP A 204 2.32 -6.79 -29.27
CA ASP A 204 3.74 -7.09 -29.20
C ASP A 204 4.38 -7.31 -30.58
N GLY A 205 3.62 -7.11 -31.67
CA GLY A 205 4.08 -7.28 -33.04
C GLY A 205 4.37 -8.73 -33.43
N ARG A 206 3.72 -9.70 -32.78
CA ARG A 206 3.89 -11.13 -33.06
C ARG A 206 2.60 -11.77 -33.58
N GLU A 207 2.76 -12.72 -34.49
CA GLU A 207 1.67 -13.60 -34.91
C GLU A 207 1.36 -14.64 -33.82
N GLY A 208 0.23 -15.34 -33.95
CA GLY A 208 -0.23 -16.34 -32.98
C GLY A 208 -1.08 -15.76 -31.85
N TRP A 209 -0.94 -16.31 -30.64
CA TRP A 209 -1.67 -15.93 -29.43
C TRP A 209 -0.71 -15.82 -28.25
N LYS A 210 -0.95 -14.83 -27.38
CA LYS A 210 -0.18 -14.58 -26.16
C LYS A 210 -1.07 -14.77 -24.94
N PHE A 211 -0.75 -15.75 -24.11
CA PHE A 211 -1.34 -15.91 -22.78
C PHE A 211 -0.39 -15.39 -21.70
N THR A 212 -0.96 -14.84 -20.63
CA THR A 212 -0.23 -14.24 -19.51
C THR A 212 -0.71 -14.82 -18.18
N LEU A 213 -0.01 -14.50 -17.09
CA LEU A 213 -0.38 -14.94 -15.75
C LEU A 213 -1.43 -14.04 -15.07
N HIS A 214 -1.90 -12.98 -15.74
CA HIS A 214 -3.02 -12.19 -15.24
C HIS A 214 -4.29 -13.03 -15.20
N MET A 215 -5.10 -12.86 -14.14
CA MET A 215 -6.29 -13.69 -13.88
C MET A 215 -7.24 -13.86 -15.09
N PRO A 216 -7.56 -12.81 -15.87
CA PRO A 216 -8.42 -12.95 -17.05
C PRO A 216 -7.84 -13.82 -18.16
N SER A 217 -6.51 -14.04 -18.18
CA SER A 217 -5.84 -14.94 -19.12
C SER A 217 -5.58 -16.31 -18.51
N TYR A 218 -5.13 -16.38 -17.26
CA TYR A 218 -4.73 -17.64 -16.61
C TYR A 218 -5.93 -18.52 -16.26
N LEU A 219 -6.98 -17.96 -15.64
CA LEU A 219 -8.11 -18.76 -15.16
C LEU A 219 -8.86 -19.47 -16.30
N PRO A 220 -9.16 -18.83 -17.45
CA PRO A 220 -9.84 -19.53 -18.53
C PRO A 220 -9.00 -20.67 -19.12
N VAL A 221 -7.67 -20.52 -19.18
CA VAL A 221 -6.78 -21.61 -19.60
C VAL A 221 -6.90 -22.80 -18.66
N MET A 222 -6.91 -22.57 -17.35
CA MET A 222 -7.04 -23.64 -16.37
C MET A 222 -8.43 -24.30 -16.35
N GLN A 223 -9.47 -23.55 -16.69
CA GLN A 223 -10.86 -24.02 -16.67
C GLN A 223 -11.27 -24.75 -17.95
N TYR A 224 -10.83 -24.26 -19.11
CA TYR A 224 -11.43 -24.62 -20.40
C TYR A 224 -10.48 -25.20 -21.44
N ALA A 225 -9.17 -24.93 -21.36
CA ALA A 225 -8.24 -25.43 -22.37
C ALA A 225 -8.20 -26.96 -22.37
N GLU A 226 -8.40 -27.59 -23.52
CA GLU A 226 -8.31 -29.05 -23.67
C GLU A 226 -6.85 -29.53 -23.72
N ASP A 227 -5.94 -28.70 -24.24
CA ASP A 227 -4.51 -28.98 -24.31
C ASP A 227 -3.90 -29.10 -22.90
N ARG A 228 -3.53 -30.33 -22.52
CA ARG A 228 -2.91 -30.63 -21.22
C ARG A 228 -1.54 -29.97 -21.07
N GLY A 229 -0.77 -29.87 -22.15
CA GLY A 229 0.55 -29.24 -22.14
C GLY A 229 0.46 -27.74 -21.87
N LEU A 230 -0.50 -27.05 -22.47
CA LEU A 230 -0.78 -25.64 -22.20
C LEU A 230 -1.16 -25.43 -20.72
N ARG A 231 -2.07 -26.24 -20.18
CA ARG A 231 -2.43 -26.18 -18.75
C ARG A 231 -1.23 -26.44 -17.84
N GLU A 232 -0.38 -27.42 -18.18
CA GLU A 232 0.81 -27.76 -17.40
C GLU A 232 1.83 -26.61 -17.35
N ARG A 233 2.14 -25.99 -18.50
CA ARG A 233 3.07 -24.85 -18.57
C ARG A 233 2.54 -23.65 -17.79
N MET A 234 1.27 -23.29 -17.99
CA MET A 234 0.63 -22.17 -17.31
C MET A 234 0.52 -22.40 -15.79
N TYR A 235 0.12 -23.60 -15.36
CA TYR A 235 0.07 -23.97 -13.94
C TYR A 235 1.44 -23.84 -13.26
N ARG A 236 2.49 -24.41 -13.89
CA ARG A 236 3.85 -24.34 -13.36
C ARG A 236 4.33 -22.89 -13.28
N ALA A 237 4.13 -22.12 -14.35
CA ALA A 237 4.50 -20.71 -14.38
C ALA A 237 3.79 -19.91 -13.29
N TYR A 238 2.49 -20.12 -13.08
CA TYR A 238 1.71 -19.43 -12.05
C TYR A 238 2.14 -19.81 -10.62
N GLY A 239 2.39 -21.10 -10.38
CA GLY A 239 2.77 -21.63 -9.07
C GLY A 239 4.22 -21.33 -8.65
N THR A 240 5.05 -20.84 -9.57
CA THR A 240 6.48 -20.54 -9.33
C THR A 240 6.81 -19.06 -9.52
N ARG A 241 5.80 -18.18 -9.52
CA ARG A 241 6.02 -16.73 -9.61
C ARG A 241 6.78 -16.23 -8.37
N ALA A 242 7.74 -15.35 -8.62
CA ALA A 242 8.55 -14.70 -7.58
C ALA A 242 9.17 -15.71 -6.59
N SER A 243 9.69 -16.83 -7.12
CA SER A 243 10.35 -17.89 -6.36
C SER A 243 11.72 -18.23 -6.97
N GLU A 244 12.44 -19.16 -6.34
CA GLU A 244 13.75 -19.68 -6.74
C GLU A 244 13.80 -20.25 -8.18
N PHE A 245 12.65 -20.56 -8.77
CA PHE A 245 12.53 -21.06 -10.15
C PHE A 245 12.45 -19.94 -11.21
N GLY A 246 12.38 -18.67 -10.77
CA GLY A 246 12.33 -17.48 -11.63
C GLY A 246 13.67 -16.74 -11.73
N LYS A 247 13.61 -15.43 -11.93
CA LYS A 247 14.80 -14.58 -11.82
C LYS A 247 15.17 -14.40 -10.34
N ALA A 248 16.44 -14.58 -10.01
CA ALA A 248 16.93 -14.45 -8.64
C ALA A 248 16.63 -13.08 -7.98
N GLU A 249 16.54 -12.01 -8.77
CA GLU A 249 16.21 -10.66 -8.28
C GLU A 249 14.74 -10.46 -7.87
N TRP A 250 13.86 -11.39 -8.28
CA TRP A 250 12.43 -11.41 -7.97
C TRP A 250 12.04 -12.51 -6.99
N ASP A 251 13.01 -13.25 -6.46
CA ASP A 251 12.74 -14.26 -5.44
C ASP A 251 12.29 -13.58 -4.12
N ASN A 252 11.15 -14.01 -3.58
CA ASN A 252 10.53 -13.43 -2.40
C ASN A 252 10.81 -14.19 -1.10
N GLY A 253 11.63 -15.24 -1.11
CA GLY A 253 12.01 -15.95 0.12
C GLY A 253 12.98 -17.09 -0.08
#